data_AF-H3SBE7-F1
#
_entry.id   AF-H3SBE7-F1
#
_cell.length_a   1.000
_cell.length_b   1.000
_cell.length_c   1.000
_cell.angle_alpha   90.00
_cell.angle_beta   90.00
_cell.angle_gamma   90.00
#
_symmetry.space_group_name_H-M   'P 1'
#
loop_
_entity.id
_entity.type
_entity.pdbx_description
1 polymer ?
#
loop_
_entity_poly.entity_id
_entity_poly.type
_entity_poly.pdbx_seq_one_letter_code
_entity_poly.pdbx_strand_id
1 'polypeptide(L)'
;MATTGDLIAALKQEVYTELLGKIEGEVERLYKKRIECATLSSTEAASYLGVCKEFLYTMVREEQIKAIRMSSSKAKRPNYRFRLSTLDKWMEEQEGRYEKGESA
;
A
#
# COMPACT_ATOMS: atom_id res chain seq x y z
N MET A 1 -46.71 29.34 -4.36
CA MET A 1 -46.91 27.88 -4.37
C MET A 1 -45.63 27.27 -4.89
N ALA A 2 -45.02 26.31 -4.18
CA ALA A 2 -43.87 25.59 -4.71
C ALA A 2 -44.29 24.88 -6.01
N THR A 3 -43.52 25.06 -7.08
CA THR A 3 -43.81 24.42 -8.35
C THR A 3 -43.35 22.97 -8.31
N THR A 4 -43.92 22.13 -9.16
CA THR A 4 -43.42 20.75 -9.37
C THR A 4 -41.94 20.76 -9.76
N GLY A 5 -41.45 21.82 -10.43
CA GLY A 5 -40.04 22.01 -10.76
C GLY A 5 -39.15 22.15 -9.52
N ASP A 6 -39.60 22.89 -8.50
CA ASP A 6 -38.86 23.08 -7.25
C ASP A 6 -38.73 21.76 -6.48
N LEU A 7 -39.79 20.95 -6.48
CA LEU A 7 -39.81 19.65 -5.84
C LEU A 7 -38.89 18.64 -6.54
N ILE A 8 -38.87 18.65 -7.88
CA ILE A 8 -37.94 17.83 -8.66
C ILE A 8 -36.49 18.26 -8.42
N ALA A 9 -36.21 19.57 -8.32
CA ALA A 9 -34.86 20.07 -8.04
C ALA A 9 -34.37 19.65 -6.64
N ALA A 10 -35.25 19.76 -5.62
CA ALA A 10 -34.94 19.32 -4.26
C ALA A 10 -34.64 17.81 -4.20
N LEU A 11 -35.49 16.99 -4.82
CA LEU A 11 -35.27 15.53 -4.87
C LEU A 11 -33.96 15.16 -5.58
N LYS A 12 -33.64 15.84 -6.69
CA LYS A 12 -32.36 15.63 -7.38
C LYS A 12 -31.18 15.94 -6.48
N GLN A 13 -31.25 17.04 -5.73
CA GLN A 13 -30.18 17.47 -4.85
C GLN A 13 -29.98 16.49 -3.68
N GLU A 14 -31.07 16.02 -3.10
CA GLU A 14 -31.05 15.04 -2.01
C GLU A 14 -30.45 13.71 -2.48
N VAL A 15 -30.96 13.16 -3.59
CA VAL A 15 -30.46 11.92 -4.18
C VAL A 15 -28.98 12.05 -4.58
N TYR A 16 -28.58 13.18 -5.17
CA TYR A 16 -27.19 13.41 -5.54
C TYR A 16 -26.26 13.39 -4.31
N THR A 17 -26.67 14.06 -3.24
CA THR A 17 -25.88 14.14 -2.00
C THR A 17 -25.73 12.76 -1.34
N GLU A 18 -26.82 11.99 -1.27
CA GLU A 18 -26.79 10.64 -0.72
C GLU A 18 -25.91 9.69 -1.55
N LEU A 19 -26.05 9.73 -2.87
CA LEU A 19 -25.25 8.90 -3.77
C LEU A 19 -23.77 9.27 -3.72
N LEU A 20 -23.45 10.57 -3.68
CA LEU A 20 -22.06 11.03 -3.60
C LEU A 20 -21.40 10.52 -2.33
N GLY A 21 -22.05 10.66 -1.16
CA GLY A 21 -21.51 10.15 0.10
C GLY A 21 -21.29 8.64 0.09
N LYS A 22 -22.19 7.87 -0.53
CA LYS A 22 -22.02 6.41 -0.69
C LYS A 22 -20.84 6.07 -1.60
N ILE A 23 -20.70 6.78 -2.72
CA ILE A 23 -19.59 6.56 -3.67
C ILE A 23 -18.26 6.91 -3.01
N GLU A 24 -18.17 8.05 -2.32
CA GLU A 24 -16.96 8.48 -1.63
C GLU A 24 -16.50 7.43 -0.60
N GLY A 25 -17.42 6.96 0.26
CA GLY A 25 -17.10 5.93 1.24
C GLY A 25 -16.65 4.61 0.61
N GLU A 26 -17.28 4.21 -0.49
CA GLU A 26 -16.93 2.95 -1.16
C GLU A 26 -15.59 3.05 -1.92
N VAL A 27 -15.33 4.20 -2.53
CA VAL A 27 -14.04 4.51 -3.17
C VAL A 27 -12.92 4.49 -2.12
N GLU A 28 -13.10 5.15 -0.99
CA GLU A 28 -12.12 5.16 0.11
C GLU A 28 -11.82 3.73 0.59
N ARG A 29 -12.86 2.93 0.81
CA ARG A 29 -12.74 1.52 1.21
C ARG A 29 -11.93 0.70 0.19
N LEU A 30 -12.21 0.88 -1.11
CA LEU A 30 -11.51 0.16 -2.18
C LEU A 30 -10.04 0.61 -2.30
N TYR A 31 -9.77 1.91 -2.18
CA TYR A 31 -8.39 2.43 -2.19
C TYR A 31 -7.58 1.92 -1.02
N LYS A 32 -8.14 1.96 0.20
CA LYS A 32 -7.48 1.44 1.40
C LYS A 32 -7.12 -0.04 1.23
N LYS A 33 -8.07 -0.86 0.79
CA LYS A 33 -7.84 -2.29 0.53
C LYS A 33 -6.76 -2.51 -0.53
N ARG A 34 -6.75 -1.69 -1.59
CA ARG A 34 -5.74 -1.78 -2.65
C ARG A 34 -4.34 -1.46 -2.12
N ILE A 35 -4.19 -0.44 -1.29
CA ILE A 35 -2.91 -0.05 -0.68
C ILE A 35 -2.41 -1.13 0.28
N GLU A 36 -3.29 -1.67 1.14
CA GLU A 36 -2.94 -2.76 2.07
C GLU A 36 -2.41 -4.01 1.36
N CYS A 37 -2.93 -4.29 0.16
CA CYS A 37 -2.52 -5.42 -0.67
C CYS A 37 -1.45 -5.06 -1.72
N ALA A 38 -0.98 -3.81 -1.76
CA ALA A 38 -0.04 -3.36 -2.77
C ALA A 38 1.30 -4.10 -2.63
N THR A 39 1.81 -4.58 -3.76
CA THR A 39 3.11 -5.23 -3.81
C THR A 39 4.05 -4.58 -4.82
N LEU A 40 5.27 -4.32 -4.37
CA LEU A 40 6.36 -3.78 -5.16
C LEU A 40 7.26 -4.91 -5.66
N SER A 41 7.77 -4.77 -6.88
CA SER A 41 8.87 -5.58 -7.38
C SER A 41 10.15 -5.29 -6.60
N SER A 42 11.17 -6.13 -6.75
CA SER A 42 12.46 -5.90 -6.07
C SER A 42 13.13 -4.58 -6.47
N THR A 43 12.92 -4.09 -7.69
CA THR A 43 13.47 -2.81 -8.14
C THR A 43 12.72 -1.64 -7.50
N GLU A 44 11.38 -1.70 -7.48
CA GLU A 44 10.55 -0.67 -6.85
C GLU A 44 10.77 -0.61 -5.33
N ALA A 45 10.86 -1.77 -4.67
CA ALA A 45 11.13 -1.84 -3.23
C ALA A 45 12.52 -1.30 -2.87
N ALA A 46 13.53 -1.58 -3.69
CA ALA A 46 14.87 -1.01 -3.49
C ALA A 46 14.87 0.52 -3.64
N SER A 47 14.17 1.04 -4.65
CA SER A 47 13.98 2.48 -4.82
C SER A 47 13.18 3.10 -3.68
N TYR A 48 12.17 2.40 -3.16
CA TYR A 48 11.34 2.87 -2.05
C TYR A 48 12.16 3.02 -0.76
N LEU A 49 12.99 2.02 -0.44
CA LEU A 49 13.87 2.05 0.73
C LEU A 49 15.14 2.90 0.53
N GLY A 50 15.42 3.38 -0.68
CA GLY A 50 16.65 4.12 -0.98
C GLY A 50 17.92 3.27 -0.95
N VAL A 51 17.82 1.96 -1.22
CA VAL A 51 18.94 1.00 -1.18
C VAL A 51 19.18 0.34 -2.54
N CYS A 52 20.33 -0.32 -2.71
CA CYS A 52 20.56 -1.15 -3.90
C CYS A 52 19.79 -2.47 -3.82
N LYS A 53 19.50 -3.05 -4.99
CA LYS A 53 18.71 -4.27 -5.11
C LYS A 53 19.41 -5.49 -4.50
N GLU A 54 20.73 -5.53 -4.58
CA GLU A 54 21.58 -6.56 -4.00
C GLU A 54 21.47 -6.56 -2.47
N PHE A 55 21.44 -5.39 -1.83
CA PHE A 55 21.22 -5.26 -0.40
C PHE A 55 19.84 -5.79 0.01
N LEU A 56 18.80 -5.46 -0.77
CA LEU A 56 17.46 -6.01 -0.55
C LEU A 56 17.42 -7.54 -0.65
N TYR A 57 18.19 -8.15 -1.57
CA TYR A 57 18.30 -9.62 -1.65
C TYR A 57 19.04 -10.23 -0.46
N THR A 58 20.08 -9.56 0.04
CA THR A 58 20.77 -9.95 1.27
C THR A 58 19.81 -9.93 2.45
N MET A 59 19.03 -8.86 2.63
CA MET A 59 18.03 -8.76 3.71
C MET A 59 16.97 -9.86 3.64
N VAL A 60 16.51 -10.23 2.45
CA VAL A 60 15.57 -11.35 2.29
C VAL A 60 16.23 -12.69 2.63
N ARG A 61 17.49 -12.90 2.22
CA ARG A 61 18.23 -14.13 2.51
C ARG A 61 18.53 -14.29 4.00
N GLU A 62 18.79 -13.18 4.68
CA GLU A 62 19.06 -13.12 6.12
C GLU A 62 17.77 -13.00 6.96
N GLU A 63 16.61 -13.20 6.33
CA GLU A 63 15.29 -13.18 6.96
C GLU A 63 14.94 -11.87 7.69
N GLN A 64 15.64 -10.78 7.38
CA GLN A 64 15.38 -9.45 7.95
C GLN A 64 14.12 -8.80 7.36
N ILE A 65 13.82 -9.07 6.09
CA ILE A 65 12.62 -8.59 5.41
C ILE A 65 11.89 -9.76 4.75
N LYS A 66 10.58 -9.85 4.97
CA LYS A 66 9.73 -10.86 4.32
C LYS A 66 9.42 -10.47 2.87
N ALA A 67 9.50 -11.44 1.97
CA ALA A 67 9.16 -11.26 0.57
C ALA A 67 8.47 -12.49 -0.03
N ILE A 68 7.65 -12.28 -1.04
CA ILE A 68 7.00 -13.34 -1.82
C ILE A 68 7.90 -13.69 -3.00
N ARG A 69 8.42 -14.92 -3.05
CA ARG A 69 9.24 -15.37 -4.18
C ARG A 69 8.33 -15.74 -5.36
N MET A 70 8.53 -15.06 -6.49
CA MET A 70 7.77 -15.27 -7.74
C MET A 70 8.48 -16.18 -8.74
N SER A 71 9.78 -16.43 -8.53
CA SER A 71 10.59 -17.33 -9.37
C SER A 71 10.63 -18.74 -8.81
N SER A 72 10.82 -19.75 -9.67
CA SER A 72 11.17 -21.12 -9.24
C SER A 72 12.39 -21.13 -8.29
N SER A 73 12.40 -22.07 -7.35
CA SER A 73 13.47 -22.23 -6.34
C SER A 73 14.86 -22.38 -6.96
N LYS A 74 14.93 -22.91 -8.18
CA LYS A 74 16.18 -23.14 -8.94
C LYS A 74 16.62 -21.97 -9.84
N ALA A 75 15.86 -20.88 -9.89
CA ALA A 75 16.20 -19.75 -10.76
C ALA A 75 17.49 -19.06 -10.31
N LYS A 76 18.43 -18.81 -11.24
CA LYS A 76 19.69 -18.10 -10.98
C LYS A 76 19.49 -16.66 -10.47
N ARG A 77 18.39 -16.02 -10.85
CA ARG A 77 18.01 -14.67 -10.40
C ARG A 77 16.65 -14.74 -9.73
N PRO A 78 16.59 -14.71 -8.38
CA PRO A 78 15.32 -14.76 -7.70
C PRO A 78 14.54 -13.47 -7.95
N ASN A 79 13.23 -13.60 -8.20
CA ASN A 79 12.33 -12.47 -8.34
C ASN A 79 11.40 -12.42 -7.13
N TYR A 80 11.35 -11.28 -6.45
CA TYR A 80 10.57 -11.09 -5.24
C TYR A 80 9.55 -9.97 -5.38
N ARG A 81 8.41 -10.16 -4.73
CA ARG A 81 7.39 -9.15 -4.49
C ARG A 81 7.34 -8.83 -2.99
N PHE A 82 7.31 -7.55 -2.67
CA PHE A 82 7.30 -7.03 -1.30
C PHE A 82 5.98 -6.34 -1.05
N ARG A 83 5.30 -6.64 0.05
CA ARG A 83 4.13 -5.84 0.44
C ARG A 83 4.61 -4.50 0.95
N LEU A 84 3.93 -3.42 0.56
CA LEU A 84 4.29 -2.07 1.01
C LEU A 84 4.32 -1.99 2.55
N SER A 85 3.28 -2.52 3.19
CA SER A 85 3.18 -2.60 4.66
C SER A 85 4.31 -3.38 5.34
N THR A 86 4.95 -4.32 4.65
CA THR A 86 6.13 -5.03 5.19
C THR A 86 7.38 -4.16 5.14
N LEU A 87 7.52 -3.35 4.09
CA LEU A 87 8.62 -2.39 3.97
C LEU A 87 8.47 -1.27 5.01
N ASP A 88 7.26 -0.73 5.17
CA ASP A 88 6.97 0.30 6.17
C ASP A 88 7.28 -0.16 7.59
N LYS A 89 6.79 -1.35 7.96
CA LYS A 89 7.07 -1.95 9.27
C LYS A 89 8.57 -2.14 9.52
N TRP A 90 9.32 -2.52 8.49
CA TRP A 90 10.76 -2.67 8.63
C TRP A 90 11.46 -1.32 8.86
N MET A 91 11.03 -0.24 8.19
CA MET A 91 11.56 1.11 8.43
C MET A 91 11.29 1.57 9.86
N GLU A 92 10.05 1.40 10.33
CA GLU A 92 9.67 1.70 11.73
C GLU A 92 10.54 0.91 12.73
N GLU A 93 10.83 -0.37 12.44
CA GLU A 93 11.73 -1.18 13.27
C GLU A 93 13.17 -0.65 13.25
N GLN A 94 13.68 -0.16 12.12
CA GLN A 94 15.02 0.45 12.05
C GLN A 94 15.10 1.79 12.80
N GLU A 95 14.09 2.64 12.64
CA GLU A 95 13.97 3.91 13.36
C GLU A 95 13.96 3.66 14.88
N GLY A 96 13.14 2.72 15.34
CA GLY A 96 13.06 2.37 16.77
C GLY A 96 14.33 1.76 17.35
N ARG A 97 15.14 1.04 16.55
CA ARG A 97 16.47 0.54 16.99
C ARG A 97 17.48 1.68 17.10
N TYR A 98 17.47 2.58 16.13
CA TYR A 98 18.33 3.77 16.14
C TYR A 98 18.07 4.64 17.37
N GLU A 99 16.79 4.91 17.68
CA GLU A 99 16.39 5.68 18.86
C GLU A 99 16.83 5.03 20.18
N LYS A 100 16.92 3.69 20.23
CA LYS A 100 17.36 2.93 21.42
C LYS A 100 18.88 2.80 21.53
N GLY A 101 19.64 3.33 20.57
CA GLY A 101 21.11 3.21 20.54
C GLY A 101 21.62 1.81 20.24
N GLU A 102 20.75 0.90 19.81
CA GLU A 102 21.10 -0.44 19.33
C GLU A 102 21.55 -0.30 17.88
N SER A 103 22.82 0.08 17.67
CA SER A 103 23.45 -0.09 16.36
C SER A 103 23.69 -1.59 16.12
N ALA A 104 23.26 -2.06 14.94
CA ALA A 104 23.46 -3.43 14.48
C ALA A 104 24.95 -3.84 14.45
#